data_AF-A0A520CSZ1-F1
#
_entry.id   AF-A0A520CSZ1-F1
#
_cell.length_a   1.000
_cell.length_b   1.000
_cell.length_c   1.000
_cell.angle_alpha   90.00
_cell.angle_beta   90.00
_cell.angle_gamma   90.00
#
_symmetry.space_group_name_H-M   'P 1'
#
loop_
_entity.id
_entity.type
_entity.pdbx_description
1 polymer ?
#
loop_
_entity_poly.entity_id
_entity_poly.type
_entity_poly.pdbx_seq_one_letter_code
_entity_poly.pdbx_strand_id
1 'polypeptide(L)'
;MEYFLKVAEIAKKTLDALPIALTPQPLDYSLNFLEGKIDEIRKDVVVEMEKINFSKKDQKNLDIAIGLNTVGMLLDRFTILLVKEWCIRNKNSNPEKADLLFETQTKEIIKALDESNKGYSSVNSKITNIQVNVNANSWEEAFFELFFINLKLWESQEVLYIKDISKLPAEELRDYIKWFANGNMQRNVLIEIADNYFWQKYELQNSKA
;
A
#
# COMPACT_ATOMS: atom_id res chain seq x y z
N MET A 1 -13.05 -0.33 -13.13
CA MET A 1 -11.62 -0.51 -13.46
C MET A 1 -10.92 0.84 -13.55
N GLU A 2 -11.54 1.81 -14.25
CA GLU A 2 -11.05 3.19 -14.38
C GLU A 2 -10.68 3.85 -13.05
N TYR A 3 -11.48 3.62 -11.99
CA TYR A 3 -11.19 4.12 -10.65
C TYR A 3 -9.78 3.76 -10.17
N PHE A 4 -9.45 2.46 -10.12
CA PHE A 4 -8.16 1.99 -9.63
C PHE A 4 -6.98 2.32 -10.56
N LEU A 5 -7.23 2.53 -11.86
CA LEU A 5 -6.22 3.08 -12.76
C LEU A 5 -5.84 4.51 -12.37
N LYS A 6 -6.82 5.36 -12.07
CA LYS A 6 -6.56 6.73 -11.59
C LYS A 6 -5.87 6.73 -10.23
N VAL A 7 -6.25 5.81 -9.33
CA VAL A 7 -5.53 5.62 -8.05
C VAL A 7 -4.06 5.23 -8.30
N ALA A 8 -3.78 4.32 -9.25
CA ALA A 8 -2.41 3.96 -9.64
C ALA A 8 -1.63 5.16 -10.19
N GLU A 9 -2.27 6.02 -11.01
CA GLU A 9 -1.65 7.22 -11.56
C GLU A 9 -1.28 8.23 -10.47
N ILE A 10 -2.17 8.48 -9.50
CA ILE A 10 -1.86 9.34 -8.35
C ILE A 10 -0.70 8.76 -7.56
N ALA A 11 -0.74 7.47 -7.24
CA ALA A 11 0.32 6.81 -6.48
C ALA A 11 1.68 6.91 -7.19
N LYS A 12 1.72 6.74 -8.52
CA LYS A 12 2.94 6.89 -9.33
C LYS A 12 3.49 8.32 -9.27
N LYS A 13 2.63 9.32 -9.53
CA LYS A 13 3.02 10.74 -9.41
C LYS A 13 3.54 11.08 -8.02
N THR A 14 2.93 10.49 -6.99
CA THR A 14 3.30 10.69 -5.60
C THR A 14 4.70 10.15 -5.32
N LEU A 15 5.03 8.94 -5.81
CA LEU A 15 6.39 8.39 -5.69
C LEU A 15 7.42 9.25 -6.43
N ASP A 16 7.08 9.75 -7.61
CA ASP A 16 7.96 10.62 -8.41
C ASP A 16 8.22 11.99 -7.73
N ALA A 17 7.28 12.47 -6.90
CA ALA A 17 7.43 13.71 -6.16
C ALA A 17 8.22 13.55 -4.86
N LEU A 18 8.32 12.34 -4.33
CA LEU A 18 9.04 12.08 -3.08
C LEU A 18 10.55 11.96 -3.32
N PRO A 19 11.38 12.42 -2.36
CA PRO A 19 12.81 12.22 -2.43
C PRO A 19 13.14 10.77 -2.03
N ILE A 20 12.79 9.79 -2.85
CA ILE A 20 13.15 8.39 -2.62
C ILE A 20 14.56 8.17 -3.16
N ALA A 21 15.46 7.66 -2.30
CA ALA A 21 16.84 7.47 -2.70
C ALA A 21 16.99 6.33 -3.73
N LEU A 22 17.83 6.56 -4.73
CA LEU A 22 18.14 5.54 -5.76
C LEU A 22 19.10 4.45 -5.29
N THR A 23 19.69 4.63 -4.10
CA THR A 23 20.60 3.68 -3.46
C THR A 23 20.10 3.35 -2.05
N PRO A 24 20.35 2.14 -1.53
CA PRO A 24 19.88 1.75 -0.20
C PRO A 24 20.41 2.69 0.90
N GLN A 25 19.49 3.29 1.65
CA GLN A 25 19.79 4.22 2.75
C GLN A 25 19.69 3.53 4.11
N PRO A 26 20.34 4.02 5.17
CA PRO A 26 20.11 3.50 6.53
C PRO A 26 18.65 3.60 6.95
N LEU A 27 18.25 2.80 7.95
CA LEU A 27 16.86 2.77 8.45
C LEU A 27 16.30 4.15 8.82
N ASP A 28 17.14 4.99 9.44
CA ASP A 28 16.81 6.36 9.83
C ASP A 28 16.25 7.21 8.68
N TYR A 29 16.73 6.98 7.46
CA TYR A 29 16.24 7.64 6.26
C TYR A 29 14.75 7.37 6.04
N SER A 30 14.34 6.09 6.11
CA SER A 30 12.95 5.70 5.88
C SER A 30 12.03 6.13 7.01
N LEU A 31 12.51 6.08 8.26
CA LEU A 31 11.67 6.33 9.43
C LEU A 31 11.51 7.80 9.79
N ASN A 32 12.53 8.63 9.53
CA ASN A 32 12.52 10.02 9.94
C ASN A 32 12.47 10.96 8.73
N PHE A 33 13.42 10.83 7.79
CA PHE A 33 13.48 11.74 6.65
C PHE A 33 12.32 11.55 5.68
N LEU A 34 12.09 10.32 5.22
CA LEU A 34 11.03 10.01 4.27
C LEU A 34 9.65 10.19 4.91
N GLU A 35 9.47 9.82 6.18
CA GLU A 35 8.21 10.04 6.91
C GLU A 35 7.84 11.52 6.96
N GLY A 36 8.77 12.41 7.30
CA GLY A 36 8.52 13.84 7.31
C GLY A 36 8.08 14.36 5.93
N LYS A 37 8.62 13.80 4.84
CA LYS A 37 8.25 14.17 3.47
C LYS A 37 6.89 13.61 3.05
N ILE A 38 6.54 12.42 3.53
CA ILE A 38 5.21 11.83 3.34
C ILE A 38 4.14 12.68 4.05
N ASP A 39 4.42 13.12 5.28
CA ASP A 39 3.50 13.96 6.05
C ASP A 39 3.25 15.33 5.41
N GLU A 40 4.29 15.93 4.80
CA GLU A 40 4.17 17.19 4.05
C GLU A 40 3.16 17.09 2.88
N ILE A 41 3.09 15.94 2.20
CA ILE A 41 2.22 15.76 1.02
C ILE A 41 0.88 15.08 1.33
N ARG A 42 0.70 14.56 2.55
CA ARG A 42 -0.44 13.74 2.95
C ARG A 42 -1.78 14.34 2.57
N LYS A 43 -2.02 15.57 3.01
CA LYS A 43 -3.29 16.26 2.80
C LYS A 43 -3.59 16.43 1.31
N ASP A 44 -2.60 16.80 0.52
CA ASP A 44 -2.80 17.10 -0.89
C ASP A 44 -3.10 15.84 -1.70
N VAL A 45 -2.40 14.74 -1.42
CA VAL A 45 -2.65 13.44 -2.07
C VAL A 45 -4.03 12.90 -1.71
N VAL A 46 -4.42 12.95 -0.42
CA VAL A 46 -5.76 12.50 0.01
C VAL A 46 -6.85 13.32 -0.69
N VAL A 47 -6.71 14.65 -0.73
CA VAL A 47 -7.65 15.54 -1.43
C VAL A 47 -7.68 15.28 -2.94
N GLU A 48 -6.55 14.93 -3.57
CA GLU A 48 -6.53 14.55 -4.98
C GLU A 48 -7.30 13.24 -5.22
N MET A 49 -7.11 12.25 -4.35
CA MET A 49 -7.81 10.97 -4.43
C MET A 49 -9.34 11.13 -4.25
N GLU A 50 -9.76 11.98 -3.32
CA GLU A 50 -11.19 12.26 -3.06
C GLU A 50 -11.91 12.82 -4.28
N LYS A 51 -11.20 13.50 -5.19
CA LYS A 51 -11.76 14.06 -6.44
C LYS A 51 -12.00 13.00 -7.50
N ILE A 52 -11.43 11.81 -7.37
CA ILE A 52 -11.69 10.73 -8.32
C ILE A 52 -13.11 10.24 -8.11
N ASN A 53 -13.90 10.24 -9.19
CA ASN A 53 -15.22 9.62 -9.15
C ASN A 53 -15.08 8.13 -8.84
N PHE A 54 -15.53 7.73 -7.65
CA PHE A 54 -15.55 6.33 -7.28
C PHE A 54 -16.65 5.64 -8.09
N SER A 55 -16.21 4.74 -8.96
CA SER A 55 -17.08 3.90 -9.78
C SER A 55 -16.58 2.47 -9.70
N LYS A 56 -17.43 1.60 -9.16
CA LYS A 56 -17.23 0.15 -9.14
C LYS A 56 -18.41 -0.48 -9.84
N LYS A 57 -18.17 -1.55 -10.61
CA LYS A 57 -19.26 -2.28 -11.26
C LYS A 57 -20.19 -2.83 -10.18
N ASP A 58 -21.49 -2.76 -10.43
CA ASP A 58 -22.50 -3.34 -9.55
C ASP A 58 -22.18 -4.81 -9.29
N GLN A 59 -22.33 -5.20 -8.04
CA GLN A 59 -22.20 -6.59 -7.63
C GLN A 59 -23.28 -7.38 -8.36
N LYS A 60 -22.90 -8.17 -9.37
CA LYS A 60 -23.76 -9.25 -9.81
C LYS A 60 -23.80 -10.24 -8.66
N ASN A 61 -24.97 -10.46 -8.06
CA ASN A 61 -25.26 -11.56 -7.16
C ASN A 61 -24.99 -12.87 -7.89
N LEU A 62 -23.72 -13.24 -7.94
CA LEU A 62 -23.26 -14.52 -8.41
C LEU A 62 -22.94 -15.27 -7.12
N ASP A 63 -23.62 -16.39 -6.90
CA ASP A 63 -23.35 -17.42 -5.88
C ASP A 63 -21.97 -18.08 -6.11
N ILE A 64 -20.94 -17.27 -6.39
CA ILE A 64 -19.58 -17.68 -6.57
C ILE A 64 -18.94 -17.64 -5.19
N ALA A 65 -18.36 -18.77 -4.80
CA ALA A 65 -17.55 -18.91 -3.60
C ALA A 65 -16.67 -17.67 -3.42
N ILE A 66 -16.98 -16.88 -2.38
CA ILE A 66 -16.25 -15.65 -2.09
C ILE A 66 -14.82 -16.07 -1.77
N GLY A 67 -13.89 -15.75 -2.67
CA GLY A 67 -12.48 -16.07 -2.48
C GLY A 67 -11.94 -15.43 -1.20
N LEU A 68 -10.94 -16.04 -0.60
CA LEU A 68 -10.28 -15.56 0.63
C LEU A 68 -9.55 -14.22 0.48
N ASN A 69 -9.49 -13.64 -0.74
CA ASN A 69 -8.83 -12.35 -0.98
C ASN A 69 -9.84 -11.21 -0.79
N THR A 70 -9.79 -10.55 0.36
CA THR A 70 -10.54 -9.32 0.62
C THR A 70 -10.01 -8.15 -0.21
N VAL A 71 -10.75 -7.04 -0.26
CA VAL A 71 -10.26 -5.81 -0.91
C VAL A 71 -8.98 -5.34 -0.21
N GLY A 72 -8.95 -5.37 1.12
CA GLY A 72 -7.74 -5.07 1.90
C GLY A 72 -6.50 -5.85 1.43
N MET A 73 -6.62 -7.17 1.24
CA MET A 73 -5.49 -8.00 0.79
C MET A 73 -5.06 -7.70 -0.65
N LEU A 74 -6.02 -7.39 -1.52
CA LEU A 74 -5.73 -6.99 -2.90
C LEU A 74 -5.03 -5.62 -2.94
N LEU A 75 -5.41 -4.70 -2.04
CA LEU A 75 -4.77 -3.39 -1.92
C LEU A 75 -3.35 -3.46 -1.38
N ASP A 76 -3.09 -4.37 -0.44
CA ASP A 76 -1.72 -4.62 0.02
C ASP A 76 -0.82 -5.04 -1.16
N ARG A 77 -1.28 -6.02 -1.96
CA ARG A 77 -0.56 -6.45 -3.16
C ARG A 77 -0.43 -5.31 -4.18
N PHE A 78 -1.49 -4.55 -4.39
CA PHE A 78 -1.51 -3.42 -5.32
C PHE A 78 -0.48 -2.36 -4.93
N THR A 79 -0.47 -1.92 -3.68
CA THR A 79 0.48 -0.90 -3.19
C THR A 79 1.93 -1.39 -3.26
N ILE A 80 2.19 -2.66 -2.91
CA ILE A 80 3.53 -3.28 -3.06
C ILE A 80 3.95 -3.30 -4.53
N LEU A 81 3.06 -3.66 -5.45
CA LEU A 81 3.37 -3.68 -6.88
C LEU A 81 3.69 -2.28 -7.42
N LEU A 82 2.98 -1.25 -6.99
CA LEU A 82 3.25 0.13 -7.39
C LEU A 82 4.64 0.61 -6.91
N VAL A 83 5.01 0.33 -5.66
CA VAL A 83 6.35 0.62 -5.13
C VAL A 83 7.42 -0.13 -5.92
N LYS A 84 7.19 -1.43 -6.17
CA LYS A 84 8.11 -2.28 -6.92
C LYS A 84 8.30 -1.83 -8.36
N GLU A 85 7.23 -1.44 -9.06
CA GLU A 85 7.30 -0.87 -10.41
C GLU A 85 8.19 0.37 -10.43
N TRP A 86 7.96 1.29 -9.49
CA TRP A 86 8.75 2.52 -9.37
C TRP A 86 10.23 2.21 -9.12
N CYS A 87 10.53 1.27 -8.23
CA CYS A 87 11.91 0.86 -7.94
C CYS A 87 12.59 0.22 -9.17
N ILE A 88 11.90 -0.68 -9.87
CA ILE A 88 12.44 -1.30 -11.09
C ILE A 88 12.73 -0.23 -12.16
N ARG A 89 11.84 0.76 -12.30
CA ARG A 89 12.02 1.84 -13.27
C ARG A 89 13.18 2.77 -12.90
N ASN A 90 13.22 3.24 -11.66
CA ASN A 90 14.07 4.35 -11.26
C ASN A 90 15.37 3.92 -10.57
N LYS A 91 15.35 2.88 -9.73
CA LYS A 91 16.56 2.37 -9.06
C LYS A 91 17.33 1.39 -9.93
N ASN A 92 16.64 0.52 -10.64
CA ASN A 92 17.26 -0.49 -11.52
C ASN A 92 17.38 -0.01 -12.98
N SER A 93 16.88 1.20 -13.29
CA SER A 93 16.89 1.78 -14.64
C SER A 93 16.32 0.84 -15.72
N ASN A 94 15.26 0.10 -15.39
CA ASN A 94 14.66 -0.90 -16.28
C ASN A 94 13.16 -0.62 -16.54
N PRO A 95 12.85 0.40 -17.37
CA PRO A 95 11.46 0.77 -17.65
C PRO A 95 10.65 -0.36 -18.30
N GLU A 96 11.25 -1.14 -19.21
CA GLU A 96 10.57 -2.25 -19.91
C GLU A 96 10.06 -3.31 -18.94
N LYS A 97 10.87 -3.67 -17.93
CA LYS A 97 10.47 -4.63 -16.89
C LYS A 97 9.39 -4.05 -15.97
N ALA A 98 9.43 -2.75 -15.69
CA ALA A 98 8.39 -2.09 -14.92
C ALA A 98 7.05 -2.06 -15.71
N ASP A 99 7.11 -1.77 -17.01
CA ASP A 99 5.93 -1.80 -17.89
C ASP A 99 5.36 -3.22 -17.98
N LEU A 100 6.22 -4.24 -18.16
CA LEU A 100 5.79 -5.63 -18.18
C LEU A 100 5.13 -6.04 -16.85
N LEU A 101 5.69 -5.62 -15.71
CA LEU A 101 5.10 -5.89 -14.39
C LEU A 101 3.70 -5.25 -14.26
N PHE A 102 3.55 -4.01 -14.73
CA PHE A 102 2.27 -3.32 -14.71
C PHE A 102 1.23 -4.06 -15.57
N GLU A 103 1.60 -4.41 -16.80
CA GLU A 103 0.71 -5.08 -17.76
C GLU A 103 0.30 -6.48 -17.31
N THR A 104 1.20 -7.23 -16.69
CA THR A 104 0.98 -8.65 -16.37
C THR A 104 0.49 -8.92 -14.95
N GLN A 105 0.78 -8.05 -13.98
CA GLN A 105 0.41 -8.30 -12.57
C GLN A 105 -0.46 -7.19 -12.01
N THR A 106 -0.06 -5.93 -12.18
CA THR A 106 -0.80 -4.81 -11.56
C THR A 106 -2.17 -4.62 -12.17
N LYS A 107 -2.30 -4.76 -13.50
CA LYS A 107 -3.61 -4.75 -14.18
C LYS A 107 -4.51 -5.91 -13.73
N GLU A 108 -3.95 -7.08 -13.45
CA GLU A 108 -4.74 -8.21 -12.92
C GLU A 108 -5.28 -7.90 -11.52
N ILE A 109 -4.46 -7.29 -10.66
CA ILE A 109 -4.90 -6.85 -9.32
C ILE A 109 -5.94 -5.73 -9.43
N ILE A 110 -5.76 -4.75 -10.31
CA ILE A 110 -6.74 -3.69 -10.58
C ILE A 110 -8.08 -4.28 -11.04
N LYS A 111 -8.05 -5.29 -11.91
CA LYS A 111 -9.25 -6.01 -12.35
C LYS A 111 -9.90 -6.75 -11.18
N ALA A 112 -9.12 -7.47 -10.38
CA ALA A 112 -9.62 -8.18 -9.21
C ALA A 112 -10.23 -7.23 -8.16
N LEU A 113 -9.65 -6.05 -7.96
CA LEU A 113 -10.19 -5.00 -7.09
C LEU A 113 -11.54 -4.48 -7.62
N ASP A 114 -11.64 -4.24 -8.93
CA ASP A 114 -12.89 -3.80 -9.57
C ASP A 114 -14.01 -4.85 -9.48
N GLU A 115 -13.65 -6.12 -9.60
CA GLU A 115 -14.57 -7.27 -9.62
C GLU A 115 -14.79 -7.88 -8.23
N SER A 116 -14.11 -7.38 -7.19
CA SER A 116 -14.18 -7.93 -5.83
C SER A 116 -15.59 -7.79 -5.24
N ASN A 117 -16.00 -8.81 -4.48
CA ASN A 117 -17.23 -8.79 -3.70
C ASN A 117 -16.93 -8.63 -2.21
N LYS A 118 -17.91 -8.15 -1.44
CA LYS A 118 -17.77 -8.03 0.00
C LYS A 118 -17.58 -9.43 0.59
N GLY A 119 -16.39 -9.68 1.10
CA GLY A 119 -16.06 -10.95 1.74
C GLY A 119 -16.12 -10.85 3.26
N TYR A 120 -16.23 -12.00 3.90
CA TYR A 120 -15.95 -12.11 5.32
C TYR A 120 -14.44 -12.08 5.51
N SER A 121 -13.94 -10.97 6.01
CA SER A 121 -12.55 -10.87 6.45
C SER A 121 -12.34 -11.85 7.60
N SER A 122 -11.65 -12.96 7.35
CA SER A 122 -11.01 -13.77 8.38
C SER A 122 -9.56 -13.33 8.52
N VAL A 123 -9.31 -12.02 8.71
CA VAL A 123 -7.98 -11.62 9.17
C VAL A 123 -7.85 -12.18 10.57
N ASN A 124 -7.15 -13.32 10.66
CA ASN A 124 -6.70 -13.90 11.90
C ASN A 124 -5.95 -12.80 12.65
N SER A 125 -6.61 -12.22 13.65
CA SER A 125 -5.97 -11.33 14.60
C SER A 125 -4.86 -12.14 15.25
N LYS A 126 -3.62 -11.96 14.76
CA LYS A 126 -2.46 -12.50 15.44
C LYS A 126 -2.51 -11.86 16.83
N ILE A 127 -2.75 -12.67 17.86
CA ILE A 127 -2.73 -12.22 19.25
C ILE A 127 -1.29 -11.81 19.54
N THR A 128 -1.03 -10.51 19.62
CA THR A 128 0.28 -9.98 19.93
C THR A 128 0.14 -8.86 20.94
N ASN A 129 1.12 -8.72 21.84
CA ASN A 129 1.16 -7.66 22.84
C ASN A 129 1.60 -6.30 22.28
N ILE A 130 1.94 -6.23 20.98
CA ILE A 130 2.34 -4.98 20.35
C ILE A 130 1.07 -4.21 19.99
N GLN A 131 0.82 -3.13 20.72
CA GLN A 131 -0.22 -2.17 20.38
C GLN A 131 0.30 -1.26 19.26
N VAL A 132 -0.36 -1.31 18.11
CA VAL A 132 -0.10 -0.38 17.02
C VAL A 132 -1.16 0.71 17.00
N ASN A 133 -0.74 1.97 17.09
CA ASN A 133 -1.64 3.11 16.98
C ASN A 133 -1.68 3.58 15.54
N VAL A 134 -2.55 2.97 14.73
CA VAL A 134 -2.80 3.39 13.35
C VAL A 134 -4.29 3.65 13.20
N ASN A 135 -4.62 4.78 12.60
CA ASN A 135 -6.00 5.17 12.35
C ASN A 135 -6.10 5.83 10.97
N ALA A 136 -7.25 5.69 10.34
CA ALA A 136 -7.66 6.45 9.17
C ALA A 136 -9.15 6.78 9.33
N ASN A 137 -9.58 7.90 8.77
CA ASN A 137 -10.97 8.38 8.88
C ASN A 137 -11.74 8.25 7.56
N SER A 138 -11.06 7.85 6.49
CA SER A 138 -11.65 7.65 5.17
C SER A 138 -10.95 6.52 4.43
N TRP A 139 -11.57 6.11 3.32
CA TRP A 139 -11.00 5.16 2.38
C TRP A 139 -9.68 5.68 1.78
N GLU A 140 -9.66 6.95 1.37
CA GLU A 140 -8.48 7.61 0.82
C GLU A 140 -7.33 7.67 1.83
N GLU A 141 -7.61 8.03 3.07
CA GLU A 141 -6.61 8.02 4.15
C GLU A 141 -6.09 6.60 4.38
N ALA A 142 -6.98 5.60 4.44
CA ALA A 142 -6.57 4.21 4.67
C ALA A 142 -5.67 3.66 3.55
N PHE A 143 -5.99 3.98 2.29
CA PHE A 143 -5.13 3.65 1.16
C PHE A 143 -3.79 4.38 1.25
N PHE A 144 -3.79 5.68 1.56
CA PHE A 144 -2.58 6.48 1.71
C PHE A 144 -1.65 5.86 2.76
N GLU A 145 -2.15 5.58 3.97
CA GLU A 145 -1.37 4.97 5.03
C GLU A 145 -0.84 3.58 4.63
N LEU A 146 -1.67 2.74 4.00
CA LEU A 146 -1.26 1.41 3.54
C LEU A 146 -0.17 1.48 2.47
N PHE A 147 -0.28 2.43 1.56
CA PHE A 147 0.72 2.66 0.52
C PHE A 147 2.07 3.07 1.13
N PHE A 148 2.06 3.99 2.07
CA PHE A 148 3.28 4.51 2.67
C PHE A 148 3.93 3.60 3.70
N ILE A 149 3.16 2.79 4.45
CA ILE A 149 3.77 1.74 5.27
C ILE A 149 4.46 0.70 4.38
N ASN A 150 3.88 0.35 3.23
CA ASN A 150 4.49 -0.58 2.28
C ASN A 150 5.74 0.01 1.63
N LEU A 151 5.76 1.31 1.30
CA LEU A 151 6.98 2.00 0.85
C LEU A 151 8.08 1.94 1.92
N LYS A 152 7.78 2.30 3.18
CA LYS A 152 8.76 2.28 4.26
C LYS A 152 9.30 0.86 4.53
N LEU A 153 8.42 -0.14 4.52
CA LEU A 153 8.81 -1.54 4.66
C LEU A 153 9.72 -1.99 3.51
N TRP A 154 9.42 -1.58 2.27
CA TRP A 154 10.24 -1.87 1.09
C TRP A 154 11.64 -1.27 1.22
N GLU A 155 11.73 0.04 1.46
CA GLU A 155 13.02 0.74 1.64
C GLU A 155 13.84 0.12 2.77
N SER A 156 13.19 -0.25 3.87
CA SER A 156 13.85 -0.91 5.00
C SER A 156 14.39 -2.30 4.63
N GLN A 157 13.66 -3.07 3.82
CA GLN A 157 14.08 -4.39 3.36
C GLN A 157 15.29 -4.33 2.43
N GLU A 158 15.34 -3.35 1.53
CA GLU A 158 16.47 -3.17 0.62
C GLU A 158 17.79 -3.03 1.37
N VAL A 159 17.79 -2.36 2.53
CA VAL A 159 18.97 -2.27 3.41
C VAL A 159 19.48 -3.65 3.79
N LEU A 160 18.60 -4.54 4.26
CA LEU A 160 19.00 -5.87 4.74
C LEU A 160 19.38 -6.83 3.63
N TYR A 161 18.72 -6.75 2.49
CA TYR A 161 18.97 -7.70 1.40
C TYR A 161 20.15 -7.29 0.52
N ILE A 162 20.44 -5.98 0.43
CA ILE A 162 21.54 -5.47 -0.40
C ILE A 162 22.79 -5.23 0.43
N LYS A 163 22.68 -4.75 1.68
CA LYS A 163 23.84 -4.68 2.57
C LYS A 163 24.05 -6.04 3.23
N ASP A 164 25.30 -6.45 3.31
CA ASP A 164 25.68 -7.62 4.10
C ASP A 164 25.34 -7.36 5.57
N ILE A 165 24.42 -8.15 6.14
CA ILE A 165 23.95 -8.00 7.52
C ILE A 165 25.10 -8.07 8.54
N SER A 166 26.18 -8.80 8.21
CA SER A 166 27.38 -8.88 9.05
C SER A 166 28.17 -7.58 9.12
N LYS A 167 27.91 -6.65 8.19
CA LYS A 167 28.56 -5.33 8.10
C LYS A 167 27.71 -4.20 8.66
N LEU A 168 26.47 -4.48 9.09
CA LEU A 168 25.62 -3.48 9.72
C LEU A 168 26.04 -3.24 11.18
N PRO A 169 26.01 -1.99 11.66
CA PRO A 169 26.12 -1.69 13.08
C PRO A 169 25.08 -2.48 13.89
N ALA A 170 25.48 -3.02 15.03
CA ALA A 170 24.61 -3.84 15.87
C ALA A 170 23.35 -3.08 16.35
N GLU A 171 23.46 -1.77 16.54
CA GLU A 171 22.32 -0.90 16.89
C GLU A 171 21.33 -0.77 15.74
N GLU A 172 21.80 -0.48 14.52
CA GLU A 172 20.96 -0.40 13.32
C GLU A 172 20.21 -1.72 13.07
N LEU A 173 20.86 -2.86 13.27
CA LEU A 173 20.21 -4.17 13.15
C LEU A 173 19.12 -4.39 14.21
N ARG A 174 19.36 -3.98 15.46
CA ARG A 174 18.35 -4.09 16.54
C ARG A 174 17.14 -3.21 16.27
N ASP A 175 17.38 -1.99 15.82
CA ASP A 175 16.32 -1.03 15.52
C ASP A 175 15.52 -1.49 14.30
N TYR A 176 16.18 -2.07 13.31
CA TYR A 176 15.51 -2.73 12.19
C TYR A 176 14.57 -3.84 12.66
N ILE A 177 15.04 -4.78 13.51
CA ILE A 177 14.21 -5.91 13.96
C ILE A 177 12.95 -5.41 14.67
N LYS A 178 13.09 -4.39 15.53
CA LYS A 178 11.96 -3.77 16.22
C LYS A 178 11.01 -3.09 15.23
N TRP A 179 11.55 -2.27 14.33
CA TRP A 179 10.78 -1.57 13.32
C TRP A 179 10.01 -2.53 12.44
N PHE A 180 10.66 -3.55 11.87
CA PHE A 180 10.04 -4.44 10.91
C PHE A 180 8.86 -5.20 11.52
N ALA A 181 8.98 -5.67 12.76
CA ALA A 181 7.87 -6.28 13.50
C ALA A 181 6.69 -5.30 13.67
N ASN A 182 6.97 -4.08 14.12
CA ASN A 182 5.96 -3.04 14.31
C ASN A 182 5.30 -2.62 12.98
N GLY A 183 6.09 -2.35 11.93
CA GLY A 183 5.59 -1.94 10.61
C GLY A 183 4.72 -3.01 9.95
N ASN A 184 5.06 -4.29 10.09
CA ASN A 184 4.20 -5.38 9.59
C ASN A 184 2.85 -5.44 10.33
N MET A 185 2.82 -5.12 11.61
CA MET A 185 1.57 -5.05 12.38
C MET A 185 0.72 -3.85 11.97
N GLN A 186 1.35 -2.69 11.80
CA GLN A 186 0.70 -1.50 11.26
C GLN A 186 0.07 -1.79 9.90
N ARG A 187 0.81 -2.43 8.99
CA ARG A 187 0.31 -2.87 7.68
C ARG A 187 -0.91 -3.78 7.81
N ASN A 188 -0.88 -4.78 8.69
CA ASN A 188 -2.03 -5.70 8.86
C ASN A 188 -3.28 -4.97 9.36
N VAL A 189 -3.14 -4.04 10.29
CA VAL A 189 -4.27 -3.21 10.76
C VAL A 189 -4.78 -2.31 9.63
N LEU A 190 -3.88 -1.73 8.83
CA LEU A 190 -4.25 -0.91 7.69
C LEU A 190 -4.97 -1.69 6.59
N ILE A 191 -4.63 -2.97 6.37
CA ILE A 191 -5.36 -3.86 5.48
C ILE A 191 -6.83 -3.97 5.90
N GLU A 192 -7.10 -4.17 7.19
CA GLU A 192 -8.46 -4.25 7.73
C GLU A 192 -9.20 -2.91 7.64
N ILE A 193 -8.54 -1.81 8.01
CA ILE A 193 -9.11 -0.46 7.95
C ILE A 193 -9.47 -0.09 6.52
N ALA A 194 -8.57 -0.37 5.56
CA ALA A 194 -8.79 -0.10 4.14
C ALA A 194 -9.96 -0.92 3.58
N ASP A 195 -10.07 -2.20 3.95
CA ASP A 195 -11.21 -3.03 3.57
C ASP A 195 -12.54 -2.46 4.09
N ASN A 196 -12.58 -2.09 5.37
CA ASN A 196 -13.77 -1.54 6.01
C ASN A 196 -14.24 -0.22 5.36
N TYR A 197 -13.34 0.76 5.22
CA TYR A 197 -13.71 2.06 4.65
C TYR A 197 -14.04 1.97 3.15
N PHE A 198 -13.40 1.07 2.42
CA PHE A 198 -13.74 0.83 1.01
C PHE A 198 -15.21 0.44 0.86
N TRP A 199 -15.67 -0.53 1.67
CA TRP A 199 -17.05 -1.01 1.60
C TRP A 199 -18.05 0.01 2.15
N GLN A 200 -17.71 0.75 3.21
CA GLN A 200 -18.53 1.86 3.68
C GLN A 200 -18.74 2.92 2.59
N LYS A 201 -17.67 3.30 1.87
CA LYS A 201 -17.75 4.24 0.76
C LYS A 201 -18.62 3.71 -0.38
N TYR A 202 -18.45 2.44 -0.75
CA TYR A 202 -19.28 1.78 -1.75
C TYR A 202 -20.77 1.81 -1.38
N GLU A 203 -21.12 1.46 -0.13
CA GLU A 203 -22.51 1.47 0.36
C GLU A 203 -23.11 2.88 0.37
N LEU A 204 -22.34 3.88 0.83
CA LEU A 204 -22.77 5.28 0.86
C LEU A 204 -23.08 5.83 -0.54
N GLN A 205 -22.37 5.41 -1.57
CA GLN A 205 -22.63 5.85 -2.94
C GLN A 205 -23.84 5.15 -3.56
N ASN A 206 -23.99 3.85 -3.34
CA ASN A 206 -25.13 3.08 -3.86
C ASN A 206 -26.44 3.36 -3.12
N SER A 207 -26.39 3.90 -1.89
CA SER A 207 -27.59 4.38 -1.18
C SER A 207 -28.11 5.74 -1.67
N LYS A 208 -27.32 6.47 -2.46
CA LYS A 208 -27.65 7.80 -3.00
C LYS A 208 -28.07 7.77 -4.48
N ALA A 209 -27.96 6.61 -5.14
CA ALA A 209 -28.39 6.35 -6.52
C ALA A 209 -29.83 5.80 -6.53
#